data_AF-A0AB37VSZ0-F1
#
_entry.id   AF-A0AB37VSZ0-F1
#
_cell.length_a   1.000
_cell.length_b   1.000
_cell.length_c   1.000
_cell.angle_alpha   90.00
_cell.angle_beta   90.00
_cell.angle_gamma   90.00
#
_symmetry.space_group_name_H-M   'P 1'
#
loop_
_entity.id
_entity.type
_entity.pdbx_description
1 polymer ?
#
loop_
_entity_poly.entity_id
_entity_poly.type
_entity_poly.pdbx_seq_one_letter_code
_entity_poly.pdbx_strand_id
1 'polypeptide(L)'
;MEIIDVYDEVTLEYIGSFENTNQNIIDYVAGLLPFDNRRLIDYSSDEIVLTTLGNFLDHVPDQLWLEEIRSLLIAKQMGKVPIEKVKLFDRYEKGNEVF
;
A
#
# COMPACT_ATOMS: atom_id res chain seq x y z
N MET A 1 14.00 8.91 -1.30
CA MET A 1 12.81 8.76 -0.46
C MET A 1 12.30 7.37 -0.76
N GLU A 2 12.18 6.52 0.25
CA GLU A 2 11.60 5.18 0.07
C GLU A 2 10.09 5.38 -0.06
N ILE A 3 9.54 5.01 -1.22
CA ILE A 3 8.16 5.30 -1.61
C ILE A 3 7.54 4.02 -2.12
N ILE A 4 6.28 3.81 -1.74
CA ILE A 4 5.42 2.82 -2.37
C ILE A 4 4.50 3.52 -3.36
N ASP A 5 4.47 3.01 -4.58
CA ASP A 5 3.44 3.33 -5.55
C ASP A 5 2.28 2.35 -5.44
N VAL A 6 1.07 2.90 -5.56
CA VAL A 6 -0.15 2.11 -5.53
C VAL A 6 -0.84 2.16 -6.87
N TYR A 7 -1.17 0.98 -7.37
CA TYR A 7 -1.98 0.80 -8.56
C TYR A 7 -3.21 -0.02 -8.22
N ASP A 8 -4.27 0.15 -9.02
CA ASP A 8 -5.32 -0.85 -9.07
C ASP A 8 -4.75 -2.15 -9.63
N GLU A 9 -4.95 -3.29 -8.95
CA GLU A 9 -4.35 -4.56 -9.37
C GLU A 9 -4.93 -5.06 -10.72
N VAL A 10 -6.16 -4.66 -11.07
CA VAL A 10 -6.85 -5.14 -12.27
C VAL A 10 -6.61 -4.22 -13.45
N THR A 11 -6.82 -2.91 -13.27
CA THR A 11 -6.69 -1.93 -14.37
C THR A 11 -5.26 -1.43 -14.55
N LEU A 12 -4.41 -1.62 -13.55
CA LEU A 12 -3.06 -1.04 -13.46
C LEU A 12 -3.04 0.49 -13.49
N GLU A 13 -4.18 1.13 -13.22
CA GLU A 13 -4.25 2.58 -13.08
C GLU A 13 -3.52 3.02 -11.81
N TYR A 14 -2.68 4.04 -11.93
CA TYR A 14 -2.00 4.65 -10.80
C TYR A 14 -2.99 5.38 -9.90
N ILE A 15 -2.91 5.11 -8.60
CA ILE A 15 -3.80 5.68 -7.59
C ILE A 15 -3.10 6.79 -6.79
N GLY A 16 -1.80 6.62 -6.55
CA GLY A 16 -1.03 7.52 -5.72
C GLY A 16 0.19 6.82 -5.14
N SER A 17 0.96 7.57 -4.36
CA SER A 17 2.13 7.07 -3.66
C SER A 17 2.09 7.46 -2.19
N PHE A 18 2.82 6.73 -1.35
CA PHE A 18 3.02 7.06 0.06
C PHE A 18 4.41 6.65 0.55
N GLU A 19 4.81 7.14 1.72
CA GLU A 19 6.12 6.84 2.32
C GLU A 19 6.22 5.35 2.72
N ASN A 20 7.28 4.67 2.26
CA ASN A 20 7.51 3.26 2.52
C ASN A 20 7.88 3.02 3.99
N THR A 21 6.87 2.73 4.81
CA THR A 21 7.04 2.24 6.19
C THR A 21 6.08 1.10 6.45
N ASN A 22 6.46 0.17 7.33
CA ASN A 22 5.57 -0.91 7.76
C ASN A 22 4.23 -0.38 8.27
N GLN A 23 4.25 0.71 9.04
CA GLN A 23 3.03 1.30 9.58
C GLN A 23 2.10 1.78 8.47
N ASN A 24 2.62 2.51 7.48
CA ASN A 24 1.82 3.00 6.37
C ASN A 24 1.30 1.84 5.51
N ILE A 25 2.10 0.82 5.21
CA ILE A 25 1.63 -0.33 4.42
C ILE A 25 0.50 -1.06 5.15
N ILE A 26 0.67 -1.33 6.44
CA ILE A 26 -0.33 -2.02 7.25
C ILE A 26 -1.62 -1.19 7.34
N ASP A 27 -1.52 0.10 7.63
CA ASP A 27 -2.69 0.99 7.73
C ASP A 27 -3.40 1.13 6.38
N TYR A 28 -2.64 1.23 5.30
CA TYR A 28 -3.19 1.31 3.95
C TYR A 28 -4.01 0.06 3.65
N VAL A 29 -3.42 -1.13 3.81
CA VAL A 29 -4.07 -2.41 3.51
C VAL A 29 -5.27 -2.65 4.43
N ALA A 30 -5.13 -2.40 5.74
CA ALA A 30 -6.22 -2.61 6.70
C ALA A 30 -7.44 -1.72 6.42
N GLY A 31 -7.22 -0.53 5.85
CA GLY A 31 -8.26 0.45 5.51
C GLY A 31 -8.94 0.22 4.16
N LEU A 32 -8.51 -0.74 3.36
CA LEU A 32 -9.11 -1.01 2.04
C LEU A 32 -10.55 -1.52 2.15
N LEU A 33 -11.38 -1.13 1.19
CA LEU A 33 -12.73 -1.68 1.05
C LEU A 33 -12.64 -3.09 0.43
N PRO A 34 -13.68 -3.95 0.59
CA PRO A 34 -13.67 -5.31 0.07
C PRO A 34 -13.40 -5.46 -1.44
N PHE A 35 -13.60 -4.41 -2.23
CA PHE A 35 -13.41 -4.41 -3.68
C PHE A 35 -12.18 -3.64 -4.14
N ASP A 36 -11.39 -3.10 -3.21
CA ASP A 36 -10.16 -2.38 -3.51
C ASP A 36 -8.99 -3.36 -3.66
N ASN A 37 -8.81 -3.90 -4.85
CA ASN A 37 -7.64 -4.73 -5.16
C ASN A 37 -6.47 -3.82 -5.53
N ARG A 38 -5.38 -3.92 -4.77
CA ARG A 38 -4.25 -3.00 -4.88
C ARG A 38 -2.96 -3.75 -5.17
N ARG A 39 -2.13 -3.12 -5.98
CA ARG A 39 -0.74 -3.49 -6.24
C ARG A 39 0.15 -2.44 -5.60
N LEU A 40 1.05 -2.85 -4.71
CA LEU A 40 2.05 -1.98 -4.11
C LEU A 40 3.41 -2.29 -4.73
N ILE A 41 4.05 -1.28 -5.30
CA ILE A 41 5.36 -1.36 -5.95
C ILE A 41 6.36 -0.51 -5.17
N ASP A 42 7.54 -1.05 -4.88
CA ASP A 42 8.65 -0.23 -4.38
C ASP A 42 9.19 0.64 -5.53
N TYR A 43 9.13 1.95 -5.37
CA TYR A 43 9.51 2.88 -6.41
C TYR A 43 10.98 2.78 -6.82
N SER A 44 11.87 2.41 -5.88
CA SER A 44 13.31 2.41 -6.12
C SER A 44 13.79 1.19 -6.90
N SER A 45 13.15 0.04 -6.67
CA SER A 45 13.51 -1.23 -7.33
C SER A 45 12.55 -1.62 -8.45
N ASP A 46 11.37 -0.99 -8.56
CA ASP A 46 10.27 -1.40 -9.44
C ASP A 46 9.79 -2.84 -9.14
N GLU A 47 10.03 -3.31 -7.92
CA GLU A 47 9.62 -4.64 -7.48
C GLU A 47 8.28 -4.60 -6.76
N ILE A 48 7.50 -5.69 -6.90
CA ILE A 48 6.25 -5.86 -6.18
C ILE A 48 6.55 -6.04 -4.70
N VAL A 49 5.91 -5.22 -3.86
CA VAL A 49 5.92 -5.38 -2.40
C VAL A 49 4.80 -6.32 -1.98
N LEU A 50 3.58 -6.08 -2.49
CA LEU A 50 2.43 -6.96 -2.28
C LEU A 50 1.29 -6.70 -3.27
N THR A 51 0.37 -7.64 -3.36
CA THR A 51 -0.97 -7.45 -3.94
C THR A 51 -2.06 -7.72 -2.90
N THR A 52 -3.24 -7.16 -3.10
CA THR A 52 -4.40 -7.35 -2.22
C THR A 52 -5.65 -7.81 -2.95
N LEU A 53 -6.51 -8.52 -2.20
CA LEU A 53 -7.92 -8.71 -2.50
C LEU A 53 -8.74 -8.04 -1.39
N GLY A 54 -9.26 -6.85 -1.68
CA GLY A 54 -9.78 -5.94 -0.66
C GLY A 54 -8.74 -5.67 0.43
N ASN A 55 -9.11 -5.84 1.70
CA ASN A 55 -8.20 -5.64 2.83
C ASN A 55 -7.33 -6.87 3.16
N PHE A 56 -7.35 -7.94 2.36
CA PHE A 56 -6.50 -9.12 2.57
C PHE A 56 -5.26 -9.07 1.67
N LEU A 57 -4.14 -9.59 2.18
CA LEU A 57 -2.94 -9.81 1.38
C LEU A 57 -3.15 -11.04 0.49
N ASP A 58 -2.91 -10.89 -0.82
CA ASP A 58 -3.06 -11.93 -1.83
C ASP A 58 -1.69 -12.53 -2.21
N HIS A 59 -0.72 -11.68 -2.57
CA HIS A 59 0.66 -12.06 -2.82
C HIS A 59 1.64 -11.16 -2.06
N VAL A 60 2.67 -11.74 -1.46
CA VAL A 60 3.77 -11.03 -0.78
C VAL A 60 5.08 -11.78 -1.04
N PRO A 61 6.05 -11.21 -1.79
CA PRO A 61 7.31 -11.89 -2.05
C PRO A 61 8.17 -12.11 -0.79
N ASP A 62 8.25 -11.10 0.09
CA ASP A 62 9.01 -11.20 1.34
C ASP A 62 8.18 -11.87 2.45
N GLN A 63 8.36 -13.20 2.57
CA GLN A 63 7.68 -14.01 3.56
C GLN A 63 8.18 -13.78 4.99
N LEU A 64 9.42 -13.31 5.19
CA LEU A 64 9.93 -13.03 6.54
C LEU A 64 9.29 -11.77 7.08
N TRP A 65 9.29 -10.70 6.27
CA TRP A 65 8.61 -9.45 6.59
C TRP A 65 7.09 -9.66 6.81
N LEU A 66 6.45 -10.53 6.02
CA LEU A 66 5.04 -10.87 6.22
C LEU A 66 4.76 -11.36 7.65
N GLU A 67 5.59 -12.26 8.18
CA GLU A 67 5.42 -12.75 9.55
C GLU A 67 5.60 -11.66 10.60
N GLU A 68 6.47 -10.68 10.35
CA GLU A 68 6.67 -9.52 11.24
C GLU A 68 5.42 -8.63 11.31
N ILE A 69 4.76 -8.37 10.18
CA ILE A 69 3.61 -7.44 10.13
C ILE A 69 2.26 -8.11 10.43
N ARG A 70 2.17 -9.45 10.28
CA ARG A 70 0.90 -10.22 10.30
C ARG A 70 0.05 -9.93 11.53
N SER A 71 0.66 -9.94 12.71
CA SER A 71 -0.06 -9.77 13.98
C SER A 71 -0.73 -8.40 14.09
N LEU A 72 -0.04 -7.34 13.67
CA LEU A 72 -0.57 -5.98 13.73
C LEU A 72 -1.66 -5.75 12.68
N LEU A 73 -1.46 -6.27 11.46
CA LEU A 73 -2.45 -6.21 10.39
C LEU A 73 -3.77 -6.84 10.82
N ILE A 74 -3.73 -8.06 11.38
CA ILE A 74 -4.93 -8.74 11.89
C ILE A 74 -5.60 -7.92 12.99
N ALA A 75 -4.82 -7.37 13.93
CA ALA A 75 -5.37 -6.57 15.01
C ALA A 75 -6.14 -5.34 14.50
N LYS A 76 -5.63 -4.66 13.48
CA LYS A 76 -6.30 -3.52 12.84
C LYS A 76 -7.54 -3.94 12.05
N GLN A 77 -7.47 -4.99 11.24
CA GLN A 77 -8.63 -5.53 10.51
C GLN A 77 -9.76 -5.99 11.44
N MET A 78 -9.42 -6.47 12.65
CA MET A 78 -10.40 -6.83 13.69
C MET A 78 -10.91 -5.64 14.51
N GLY A 79 -10.44 -4.41 14.25
CA GLY A 79 -10.79 -3.22 15.02
C GLY A 79 -10.25 -3.20 16.45
N LYS A 80 -9.25 -4.02 16.77
CA LYS A 80 -8.59 -4.04 18.09
C LYS A 80 -7.59 -2.89 18.25
N VAL A 81 -7.05 -2.41 17.14
CA VAL A 81 -6.12 -1.28 17.05
C VAL A 81 -6.68 -0.32 15.98
N PRO A 82 -6.64 1.01 16.20
CA PRO A 82 -7.11 1.96 15.20
C PRO A 82 -6.30 1.86 13.90
N ILE A 83 -6.95 2.15 12.78
CA ILE A 83 -6.30 2.30 11.47
C ILE A 83 -6.02 3.79 11.30
N GLU A 84 -4.76 4.13 11.07
CA GLU A 84 -4.35 5.52 10.84
C GLU A 84 -4.50 5.89 9.37
N LYS A 85 -4.84 7.15 9.08
CA LYS A 85 -5.00 7.60 7.70
C LYS A 85 -3.65 7.75 7.02
N VAL A 86 -3.40 6.93 5.99
CA VAL A 86 -2.20 7.05 5.14
C VAL A 86 -2.35 8.23 4.19
N LYS A 87 -1.32 9.09 4.14
CA LYS A 87 -1.29 10.26 3.26
C LYS A 87 -0.79 9.86 1.87
N LEU A 88 -1.73 9.62 0.97
CA LEU A 88 -1.43 9.49 -0.46
C LEU A 88 -1.07 10.84 -1.07
N PHE A 89 -0.15 10.83 -2.02
CA PHE A 89 0.20 11.97 -2.88
C PHE A 89 0.41 11.49 -4.32
N ASP A 90 0.05 12.33 -5.29
CA ASP A 90 0.41 12.09 -6.69
C ASP A 90 1.83 12.61 -6.93
N ARG A 91 2.75 11.71 -7.28
CA ARG A 91 4.15 12.09 -7.56
C ARG A 91 4.38 12.54 -9.01
N TYR A 92 3.40 12.35 -9.88
CA TYR A 92 3.37 12.81 -11.27
C TYR A 92 2.68 14.17 -11.41
N GLU A 93 1.93 14.63 -10.41
CA GLU A 93 1.57 16.05 -10.21
C GLU A 93 2.80 16.89 -9.84
N LYS A 94 3.83 16.87 -10.70
CA LYS A 94 4.74 18.01 -10.81
C LYS A 94 4.06 19.01 -11.71
N GLY A 95 3.91 20.23 -11.19
CA GLY A 95 3.07 21.29 -11.73
C GLY A 95 3.15 21.47 -13.24
N ASN A 96 2.07 22.03 -13.78
CA ASN A 96 2.12 22.92 -14.93
C ASN A 96 3.18 24.01 -14.68
N GLU A 97 4.46 23.67 -14.83
CA GLU A 97 5.52 24.65 -15.06
C GLU A 97 5.27 25.13 -16.48
N VAL A 98 4.53 26.23 -16.53
CA VAL A 98 4.33 27.06 -17.72
C VAL A 98 5.74 27.46 -18.18
N PHE A 99 6.23 26.85 -19.25
CA PHE A 99 7.37 27.38 -20.02
C PHE A 99 6.93 28.63 -20.79
#